data_AF-A0A6P0DWA6-F1
#
_entry.id   AF-A0A6P0DWA6-F1
#
_cell.length_a   1.000
_cell.length_b   1.000
_cell.length_c   1.000
_cell.angle_alpha   90.00
_cell.angle_beta   90.00
_cell.angle_gamma   90.00
#
_symmetry.space_group_name_H-M   'P 1'
#
loop_
_entity.id
_entity.type
_entity.pdbx_description
1 polymer ?
#
loop_
_entity_poly.entity_id
_entity_poly.type
_entity_poly.pdbx_seq_one_letter_code
_entity_poly.pdbx_strand_id
1 'polypeptide(L)'
;FIDLEKKRAEAERFSNDNGTVLGQTLRDYAKKAEVEVEIQPFDTSEPFVAQTLAELSRAYDLSILEASELMRPLIESVLFESGRPLLLFPSDNFCGRIDAVAVAWDGGATVARALTGARLLLEQASRVVLISVTDDKQIDERSRDHLVAAL
;
A
#
# COMPACT_ATOMS: atom_id res chain seq x y z
N PHE A 1 34.17 -3.14 25.77
CA PHE A 1 33.75 -4.03 24.68
C PHE A 1 32.23 -4.06 24.64
N ILE A 2 31.62 -3.87 23.47
CA ILE A 2 30.17 -4.02 23.29
C ILE A 2 29.90 -5.51 23.11
N ASP A 3 29.01 -6.07 23.95
CA ASP A 3 28.55 -7.45 23.82
C ASP A 3 27.47 -7.53 22.74
N LEU A 4 27.88 -7.96 21.55
CA LEU A 4 27.02 -8.02 20.36
C LEU A 4 25.94 -9.09 20.46
N GLU A 5 26.24 -10.24 21.08
CA GLU A 5 25.28 -11.33 21.30
C GLU A 5 24.17 -10.89 22.24
N LYS A 6 24.54 -10.23 23.34
CA LYS A 6 23.56 -9.67 24.28
C LYS A 6 22.67 -8.62 23.61
N LYS A 7 23.26 -7.68 22.84
CA LYS A 7 22.48 -6.65 22.13
C LYS A 7 21.54 -7.24 21.08
N ARG A 8 21.97 -8.28 20.37
CA ARG A 8 21.13 -8.99 19.40
C ARG A 8 19.94 -9.66 20.10
N ALA A 9 20.19 -10.41 21.17
CA ALA A 9 19.13 -11.06 21.95
C ALA A 9 18.14 -10.06 22.57
N GLU A 10 18.62 -8.90 23.02
CA GLU A 10 17.77 -7.81 23.51
C GLU A 10 16.90 -7.22 22.38
N ALA A 11 17.47 -7.00 21.20
CA ALA A 11 16.74 -6.49 20.04
C ALA A 11 15.68 -7.48 19.53
N GLU A 12 16.01 -8.78 19.46
CA GLU A 12 15.07 -9.83 19.06
C GLU A 12 13.90 -9.93 20.04
N ARG A 13 14.16 -9.87 21.36
CA ARG A 13 13.10 -9.84 22.38
C ARG A 13 12.19 -8.61 22.21
N PHE A 14 12.79 -7.43 22.05
CA PHE A 14 12.03 -6.20 21.87
C PHE A 14 11.15 -6.24 20.61
N SER A 15 11.66 -6.79 19.50
CA SER A 15 10.90 -7.01 18.27
C SER A 15 9.70 -7.93 18.52
N ASN A 16 9.92 -9.06 19.19
CA ASN A 16 8.87 -10.05 19.50
C ASN A 16 7.79 -9.50 20.44
N ASP A 17 8.20 -8.77 21.48
CA ASP A 17 7.28 -8.16 22.44
C ASP A 17 6.39 -7.13 21.74
N ASN A 18 6.98 -6.25 20.94
CA ASN A 18 6.23 -5.26 20.14
C ASN A 18 5.32 -5.92 19.11
N GLY A 19 5.82 -6.95 18.40
CA GLY A 19 5.03 -7.71 17.43
C GLY A 19 3.82 -8.39 18.07
N THR A 20 3.97 -8.91 19.30
CA THR A 20 2.88 -9.50 20.07
C THR A 20 1.81 -8.46 20.42
N VAL A 21 2.22 -7.29 20.91
CA VAL A 21 1.29 -6.20 21.27
C VAL A 21 0.56 -5.65 20.04
N LEU A 22 1.28 -5.39 18.95
CA LEU A 22 0.71 -4.94 17.68
C LEU A 22 -0.27 -5.99 17.13
N GLY A 23 0.14 -7.26 17.16
CA GLY A 23 -0.70 -8.35 16.68
C GLY A 23 -2.00 -8.52 17.47
N GLN A 24 -1.94 -8.39 18.80
CA GLN A 24 -3.15 -8.40 19.62
C GLN A 24 -4.07 -7.21 19.30
N THR A 25 -3.49 -6.02 19.13
CA THR A 25 -4.24 -4.81 18.77
C THR A 25 -4.97 -4.98 17.44
N LEU A 26 -4.30 -5.52 16.42
CA LEU A 26 -4.92 -5.81 15.12
C LEU A 26 -6.07 -6.83 15.24
N ARG A 27 -5.91 -7.89 16.03
CA ARG A 27 -6.99 -8.87 16.28
C ARG A 27 -8.20 -8.23 16.94
N ASP A 28 -7.99 -7.33 17.90
CA ASP A 28 -9.08 -6.64 18.59
C ASP A 28 -9.88 -5.73 17.63
N TYR A 29 -9.19 -5.00 16.73
CA TYR A 29 -9.86 -4.19 15.71
C TYR A 29 -10.56 -5.03 14.65
N ALA A 30 -9.92 -6.10 14.16
CA ALA A 30 -10.50 -7.01 13.19
C ALA A 30 -11.79 -7.64 13.73
N LYS A 31 -11.79 -8.06 15.00
CA LYS A 31 -12.99 -8.58 15.68
C LYS A 31 -14.12 -7.55 15.74
N LYS A 32 -13.80 -6.29 16.07
CA LYS A 32 -14.81 -5.20 16.12
C LYS A 32 -15.38 -4.87 14.73
N ALA A 33 -14.56 -5.01 13.69
CA ALA A 33 -14.95 -4.80 12.30
C ALA A 33 -15.58 -6.03 11.65
N GLU A 34 -15.63 -7.18 12.35
CA GLU A 34 -16.10 -8.46 11.82
C GLU A 34 -15.33 -8.93 10.57
N VAL A 35 -14.03 -8.65 10.53
CA VAL A 35 -13.12 -9.05 9.45
C VAL A 35 -12.19 -10.15 9.94
N GLU A 36 -11.94 -11.16 9.10
CA GLU A 36 -10.95 -12.20 9.37
C GLU A 36 -9.53 -11.62 9.26
N VAL A 37 -8.65 -12.00 10.20
CA VAL A 37 -7.26 -11.54 10.20
C VAL A 37 -6.31 -12.70 10.41
N GLU A 38 -5.34 -12.80 9.50
CA GLU A 38 -4.16 -13.63 9.64
C GLU A 38 -2.95 -12.74 9.95
N ILE A 39 -2.15 -13.13 10.94
CA ILE A 39 -0.92 -12.43 11.30
C ILE A 39 0.22 -13.38 11.05
N GLN A 40 1.00 -13.07 10.02
CA GLN A 40 2.14 -13.87 9.61
C GLN A 40 3.44 -13.15 10.02
N PRO A 41 4.16 -13.64 11.05
CA PRO A 41 5.51 -13.18 11.32
C PRO A 41 6.47 -13.66 10.23
N PHE A 42 7.53 -12.90 9.99
CA PHE A 42 8.64 -13.30 9.13
C PHE A 42 9.96 -12.88 9.76
N ASP A 43 10.99 -13.70 9.55
CA ASP A 43 12.33 -13.45 10.04
C ASP A 43 13.22 -13.02 8.88
N THR A 44 13.85 -11.85 9.00
CA THR A 44 14.83 -11.36 8.02
C THR A 44 15.80 -10.39 8.68
N SER A 45 16.95 -10.19 8.05
CA SER A 45 17.88 -9.16 8.52
C SER A 45 17.34 -7.77 8.15
N GLU A 46 17.59 -6.77 9.00
CA GLU A 46 17.11 -5.39 8.80
C GLU A 46 17.29 -4.85 7.37
N PRO A 47 18.44 -5.07 6.69
CA PRO A 47 18.65 -4.55 5.33
C PRO A 47 17.71 -5.13 4.27
N PHE A 48 17.09 -6.28 4.55
CA PHE A 48 16.23 -7.01 3.60
C PHE A 48 14.74 -6.86 3.92
N VAL A 49 14.35 -6.17 4.99
CA VAL A 49 12.93 -6.07 5.40
C VAL A 49 12.05 -5.52 4.28
N ALA A 50 12.49 -4.47 3.59
CA ALA A 50 11.74 -3.88 2.49
C ALA A 50 11.56 -4.85 1.31
N GLN A 51 12.64 -5.51 0.89
CA GLN A 51 12.61 -6.50 -0.19
C GLN A 51 11.73 -7.70 0.19
N THR A 52 11.89 -8.25 1.40
CA THR A 52 11.07 -9.36 1.89
C THR A 52 9.59 -8.98 1.91
N LEU A 53 9.23 -7.76 2.34
CA LEU A 53 7.85 -7.30 2.29
C LEU A 53 7.30 -7.22 0.86
N ALA A 54 8.09 -6.72 -0.09
CA ALA A 54 7.70 -6.67 -1.50
C ALA A 54 7.50 -8.07 -2.10
N GLU A 55 8.34 -9.04 -1.73
CA GLU A 55 8.21 -10.45 -2.13
C GLU A 55 6.94 -11.08 -1.57
N LEU A 56 6.66 -10.90 -0.27
CA LEU A 56 5.44 -11.38 0.37
C LEU A 56 4.19 -10.76 -0.28
N SER A 57 4.23 -9.47 -0.60
CA SER A 57 3.14 -8.72 -1.22
C SER A 57 2.66 -9.32 -2.55
N ARG A 58 3.52 -10.08 -3.27
CA ARG A 58 3.16 -10.75 -4.54
C ARG A 58 2.04 -11.78 -4.39
N ALA A 59 1.91 -12.36 -3.19
CA ALA A 59 0.90 -13.36 -2.85
C ALA A 59 -0.49 -12.75 -2.58
N TYR A 60 -0.59 -11.43 -2.44
CA TYR A 60 -1.81 -10.71 -2.09
C TYR A 60 -2.30 -9.82 -3.24
N ASP A 61 -3.57 -9.44 -3.21
CA ASP A 61 -4.18 -8.61 -4.26
C ASP A 61 -3.99 -7.11 -4.04
N LEU A 62 -3.71 -6.68 -2.80
CA LEU A 62 -3.52 -5.29 -2.41
C LEU A 62 -2.60 -5.21 -1.19
N SER A 63 -1.64 -4.28 -1.22
CA SER A 63 -0.87 -3.86 -0.04
C SER A 63 -1.40 -2.53 0.50
N ILE A 64 -1.46 -2.38 1.81
CA ILE A 64 -1.89 -1.15 2.48
C ILE A 64 -0.79 -0.70 3.43
N LEU A 65 -0.25 0.51 3.24
CA LEU A 65 0.83 1.07 4.04
C LEU A 65 0.53 2.51 4.47
N GLU A 66 1.08 2.93 5.61
CA GLU A 66 0.98 4.32 6.07
C GLU A 66 1.84 5.22 5.19
N ALA A 67 1.28 6.34 4.73
CA ALA A 67 1.96 7.36 3.96
C ALA A 67 2.86 8.24 4.86
N SER A 68 3.98 7.69 5.33
CA SER A 68 4.93 8.41 6.17
C SER A 68 6.37 8.29 5.67
N GLU A 69 7.20 9.28 6.01
CA GLU A 69 8.63 9.28 5.65
C GLU A 69 9.38 8.08 6.24
N LEU A 70 8.98 7.61 7.42
CA LEU A 70 9.55 6.42 8.05
C LEU A 70 9.31 5.16 7.20
N MET A 71 8.14 5.08 6.55
CA MET A 71 7.74 3.95 5.73
C MET A 71 8.25 4.04 4.29
N ARG A 72 8.88 5.15 3.88
CA ARG A 72 9.33 5.39 2.51
C ARG A 72 10.12 4.22 1.89
N PRO A 73 11.12 3.60 2.57
CA PRO A 73 11.85 2.47 1.97
C PRO A 73 10.96 1.25 1.69
N LEU A 74 9.99 0.98 2.58
CA LEU A 74 9.02 -0.12 2.43
C LEU A 74 8.04 0.19 1.30
N ILE A 75 7.55 1.42 1.23
CA ILE A 75 6.66 1.91 0.18
C ILE A 75 7.34 1.78 -1.18
N GLU A 76 8.56 2.26 -1.33
CA GLU A 76 9.29 2.23 -2.60
C GLU A 76 9.52 0.79 -3.07
N SER A 77 9.98 -0.11 -2.18
CA SER A 77 10.19 -1.51 -2.56
C SER A 77 8.88 -2.20 -2.96
N VAL A 78 7.79 -2.01 -2.21
CA VAL A 78 6.48 -2.58 -2.58
C VAL A 78 5.97 -1.98 -3.89
N LEU A 79 6.08 -0.66 -4.08
CA LEU A 79 5.61 0.05 -5.28
C LEU A 79 6.35 -0.43 -6.55
N PHE A 80 7.66 -0.64 -6.47
CA PHE A 80 8.47 -0.98 -7.64
C PHE A 80 8.62 -2.50 -7.86
N GLU A 81 8.56 -3.33 -6.81
CA GLU A 81 8.97 -4.74 -6.89
C GLU A 81 7.84 -5.76 -6.62
N SER A 82 6.70 -5.35 -6.06
CA SER A 82 5.60 -6.29 -5.78
C SER A 82 4.80 -6.66 -7.04
N GLY A 83 4.72 -5.75 -8.01
CA GLY A 83 3.83 -5.90 -9.17
C GLY A 83 2.32 -5.92 -8.82
N ARG A 84 1.97 -5.59 -7.57
CA ARG A 84 0.59 -5.54 -7.06
C ARG A 84 0.20 -4.09 -6.71
N PRO A 85 -1.11 -3.78 -6.69
CA PRO A 85 -1.59 -2.49 -6.22
C PRO A 85 -1.12 -2.17 -4.79
N LEU A 86 -0.77 -0.91 -4.55
CA LEU A 86 -0.43 -0.36 -3.24
C LEU A 86 -1.38 0.81 -2.92
N LEU A 87 -2.04 0.73 -1.77
CA LEU A 87 -2.83 1.80 -1.19
C LEU A 87 -2.06 2.44 -0.04
N LEU A 88 -1.93 3.76 -0.08
CA LEU A 88 -1.33 4.54 0.98
C LEU A 88 -2.42 5.25 1.77
N PHE A 89 -2.43 5.07 3.10
CA PHE A 89 -3.36 5.77 3.99
C PHE A 89 -2.63 6.90 4.74
N PRO A 90 -3.29 8.03 5.05
CA PRO A 90 -2.65 9.13 5.77
C PRO A 90 -2.28 8.72 7.21
N SER A 91 -1.25 9.33 7.78
CA SER A 91 -0.88 9.12 9.19
C SER A 91 -2.01 9.51 10.18
N ASP A 92 -2.87 10.43 9.77
CA ASP A 92 -4.06 10.79 10.54
C ASP A 92 -5.17 9.75 10.35
N ASN A 93 -5.91 9.48 11.43
CA ASN A 93 -7.06 8.57 11.38
C ASN A 93 -8.09 9.07 10.37
N PHE A 94 -8.30 8.27 9.33
CA PHE A 94 -9.37 8.49 8.37
C PHE A 94 -10.42 7.38 8.48
N CYS A 95 -11.68 7.77 8.68
CA CYS A 95 -12.82 6.88 8.63
C CYS A 95 -13.91 7.55 7.80
N GLY A 96 -14.32 6.91 6.70
CA GLY A 96 -15.33 7.46 5.81
C GLY A 96 -15.40 6.71 4.48
N ARG A 97 -16.44 7.01 3.72
CA ARG A 97 -16.62 6.50 2.36
C ARG A 97 -15.74 7.28 1.39
N ILE A 98 -15.16 6.59 0.41
CA ILE A 98 -14.43 7.21 -0.70
C ILE A 98 -15.46 7.55 -1.79
N ASP A 99 -15.95 8.79 -1.79
CA ASP A 99 -17.00 9.24 -2.71
C ASP A 99 -16.47 9.81 -4.03
N ALA A 100 -15.25 10.33 -4.01
CA ALA A 100 -14.62 10.93 -5.17
C ALA A 100 -13.22 10.35 -5.36
N VAL A 101 -12.93 9.89 -6.57
CA VAL A 101 -11.60 9.39 -6.95
C VAL A 101 -11.03 10.30 -8.02
N ALA A 102 -9.86 10.88 -7.73
CA ALA A 102 -9.08 11.64 -8.70
C ALA A 102 -8.03 10.72 -9.33
N VAL A 103 -7.98 10.68 -10.66
CA VAL A 103 -7.06 9.84 -11.43
C VAL A 103 -6.08 10.74 -12.16
N ALA A 104 -4.80 10.65 -11.80
CA ALA A 104 -3.72 11.24 -12.59
C ALA A 104 -3.54 10.42 -13.88
N TRP A 105 -3.95 10.98 -15.01
CA TRP A 105 -3.99 10.29 -16.30
C TRP A 105 -2.93 10.85 -17.26
N ASP A 106 -2.03 9.96 -17.70
CA ASP A 106 -0.98 10.25 -18.68
C ASP A 106 -1.13 9.45 -20.00
N GLY A 107 -2.19 8.66 -20.15
CA GLY A 107 -2.41 7.80 -21.32
C GLY A 107 -1.60 6.50 -21.37
N GLY A 108 -0.73 6.27 -20.37
CA GLY A 108 0.21 5.15 -20.37
C GLY A 108 -0.38 3.83 -19.89
N ALA A 109 0.36 2.74 -20.13
CA ALA A 109 0.00 1.42 -19.59
C ALA A 109 0.03 1.37 -18.06
N THR A 110 0.85 2.22 -17.41
CA THR A 110 0.95 2.35 -15.95
C THR A 110 -0.36 2.80 -15.33
N VAL A 111 -1.01 3.83 -15.87
CA VAL A 111 -2.31 4.29 -15.35
C VAL A 111 -3.44 3.29 -15.62
N ALA A 112 -3.42 2.57 -16.75
CA ALA A 112 -4.38 1.49 -17.00
C ALA A 112 -4.29 0.37 -15.94
N ARG A 113 -3.06 0.01 -15.52
CA ARG A 113 -2.84 -0.95 -14.41
C ARG A 113 -3.30 -0.38 -13.07
N ALA A 114 -3.04 0.91 -12.81
CA ALA A 114 -3.50 1.57 -11.59
C ALA A 114 -5.03 1.56 -11.49
N LEU A 115 -5.74 1.86 -12.58
CA LEU A 115 -7.20 1.79 -12.64
C LEU A 115 -7.74 0.37 -12.42
N THR A 116 -7.07 -0.63 -13.01
CA THR A 116 -7.41 -2.05 -12.78
C THR A 116 -7.26 -2.41 -11.30
N GLY A 117 -6.16 -1.99 -10.66
CA GLY A 117 -5.91 -2.21 -9.24
C GLY A 117 -6.88 -1.46 -8.31
N ALA A 118 -7.35 -0.29 -8.75
CA ALA A 118 -8.28 0.56 -8.00
C ALA A 118 -9.76 0.24 -8.27
N ARG A 119 -10.08 -0.83 -9.02
CA ARG A 119 -11.45 -1.13 -9.48
C ARG A 119 -12.49 -1.11 -8.35
N LEU A 120 -12.20 -1.74 -7.21
CA LEU A 120 -13.11 -1.78 -6.07
C LEU A 120 -13.44 -0.39 -5.50
N LEU A 121 -12.48 0.55 -5.55
CA LEU A 121 -12.68 1.92 -5.11
C LEU A 121 -13.48 2.72 -6.14
N LEU A 122 -13.19 2.51 -7.43
CA LEU A 122 -13.87 3.19 -8.53
C LEU A 122 -15.34 2.78 -8.62
N GLU A 123 -15.67 1.49 -8.46
CA GLU A 123 -17.05 0.98 -8.49
C GLU A 123 -17.94 1.55 -7.37
N GLN A 124 -17.34 1.98 -6.25
CA GLN A 124 -18.06 2.57 -5.12
C GLN A 124 -18.08 4.10 -5.14
N ALA A 125 -17.25 4.72 -5.99
CA ALA A 125 -17.13 6.16 -6.07
C ALA A 125 -18.39 6.76 -6.71
N SER A 126 -18.92 7.83 -6.11
CA SER A 126 -20.01 8.61 -6.70
C SER A 126 -19.52 9.50 -7.85
N ARG A 127 -18.20 9.76 -7.92
CA ARG A 127 -17.58 10.62 -8.91
C ARG A 127 -16.14 10.20 -9.20
N VAL A 128 -15.78 10.12 -10.47
CA VAL A 128 -14.40 9.96 -10.92
C VAL A 128 -13.97 11.22 -11.69
N VAL A 129 -12.80 11.76 -11.36
CA VAL A 129 -12.22 12.95 -12.01
C VAL A 129 -10.88 12.59 -12.62
N LEU A 130 -10.76 12.66 -13.94
CA LEU A 130 -9.47 12.50 -14.62
C LEU A 130 -8.74 13.84 -14.65
N ILE A 131 -7.49 13.83 -14.22
CA ILE A 131 -6.61 14.98 -14.18
C ILE A 131 -5.40 14.65 -15.06
N SER A 132 -5.16 15.49 -16.05
CA SER A 132 -4.09 15.31 -17.02
C SER A 132 -3.27 16.58 -17.13
N VAL A 133 -1.94 16.44 -17.14
CA VAL A 133 -1.00 17.54 -17.36
C VAL A 133 -0.50 17.47 -18.80
N THR A 134 -0.78 18.50 -19.59
CA THR A 134 -0.55 18.52 -21.05
C THR A 134 0.79 19.11 -21.48
N ASP A 135 1.54 19.68 -20.54
CA ASP A 135 2.76 20.44 -20.85
C ASP A 135 4.00 19.55 -21.09
N ASP A 136 3.97 18.28 -20.65
CA ASP A 136 5.10 17.33 -20.73
C ASP A 136 4.95 16.32 -21.88
N LYS A 137 3.73 15.80 -22.11
CA LYS A 137 3.43 14.84 -23.18
C LYS A 137 2.12 15.21 -23.88
N GLN A 138 2.09 15.08 -25.20
CA GLN A 138 0.81 15.17 -25.93
C GLN A 138 -0.09 14.01 -25.52
N ILE A 139 -1.26 14.35 -24.98
CA ILE A 139 -2.28 13.39 -24.60
C ILE A 139 -3.24 13.26 -25.78
N ASP A 140 -3.38 12.04 -26.31
CA ASP A 140 -4.37 11.74 -27.33
C ASP A 140 -5.78 11.90 -26.75
N GLU A 141 -6.49 12.94 -27.20
CA GLU A 141 -7.85 13.25 -26.76
C GLU A 141 -8.81 12.09 -27.01
N ARG A 142 -8.64 11.33 -28.10
CA ARG A 142 -9.49 10.18 -28.40
C ARG A 142 -9.33 9.05 -27.37
N SER A 143 -8.10 8.76 -26.97
CA SER A 143 -7.81 7.76 -25.93
C SER A 143 -8.36 8.19 -24.57
N ARG A 144 -8.27 9.49 -24.24
CA ARG A 144 -8.90 10.05 -23.02
C ARG A 144 -10.42 9.88 -23.05
N ASP A 145 -11.06 10.24 -24.16
CA ASP A 145 -12.53 10.18 -24.27
C ASP A 145 -13.06 8.75 -24.20
N HIS A 146 -12.32 7.77 -24.75
CA HIS A 146 -12.65 6.35 -24.58
C HIS A 146 -12.66 5.91 -23.11
N LEU A 147 -11.68 6.37 -22.34
CA LEU A 147 -11.62 6.02 -20.93
C LEU A 147 -12.74 6.68 -20.13
N VAL A 148 -13.05 7.94 -20.41
CA VAL A 148 -14.18 8.65 -19.77
C VAL A 148 -15.50 7.91 -20.00
N ALA A 149 -15.68 7.26 -21.16
CA ALA A 149 -16.85 6.44 -21.42
C ALA A 149 -16.86 5.07 -20.70
N ALA A 150 -15.71 4.62 -20.21
CA ALA A 150 -15.54 3.31 -19.56
C ALA A 150 -15.51 3.37 -18.02
N LEU A 151 -15.43 4.58 -17.45
CA LEU A 151 -15.46 4.86 -16.01
C LEU A 151 -16.85 5.33 -15.57
#